data_AF-A0A9D8EX71-F1
#
_entry.id   AF-A0A9D8EX71-F1
#
_cell.length_a   1.000
_cell.length_b   1.000
_cell.length_c   1.000
_cell.angle_alpha   90.00
_cell.angle_beta   90.00
_cell.angle_gamma   90.00
#
_symmetry.space_group_name_H-M   'P 1'
#
loop_
_entity.id
_entity.type
_entity.pdbx_description
1 polymer ?
#
loop_
_entity_poly.entity_id
_entity_poly.type
_entity_poly.pdbx_seq_one_letter_code
_entity_poly.pdbx_strand_id
1 'polypeptide(L)'
;MTESRRVTAVDALRGLVMIIMALDHTREFFHAGAMHFSAEDLARTTPLVFLTRWVTHVCAPVFFVTAGMGAGLHLARGASRAALSWYLLTRGLWLIAVELVVMRLAMNFTFDLRYPVFLIILWALGWSMVALAGLIHLPASIVGLVGLVIMVGHNTLDGVPASAFGPLAWLWQVLHQPGLITIGPFSALAGYPVLPWAGVMALGFWAAGLYTWTPERRARALRTFGLAAIAGFVVLRFSNGYGDPAPWSAQPSPVMTVVSFLNTTKYPPSLIFILMTLGPAALLLTWLERAMPGVRHPFVVFGRVPFAYYVVHFWLLHLAATLAAFLRYGAATWRFVWHPPPSMGGAREMFPADLGYPLWLVYIAWFLLVTSLYPACRWLAEVKARRRGWWLSYL
;
A
#
# COMPACT_ATOMS: atom_id res chain seq x y z
N MET A 1 13.08 2.68 33.97
CA MET A 1 12.18 1.88 33.11
C MET A 1 11.08 2.80 32.60
N THR A 2 11.23 3.34 31.39
CA THR A 2 10.16 4.15 30.78
C THR A 2 9.01 3.22 30.40
N GLU A 3 7.83 3.42 30.99
CA GLU A 3 6.60 2.86 30.45
C GLU A 3 6.58 3.11 28.94
N SER A 4 6.52 2.04 28.14
CA SER A 4 6.57 2.14 26.69
C SER A 4 5.30 2.84 26.17
N ARG A 5 5.33 4.17 26.16
CA ARG A 5 4.32 5.03 25.57
C ARG A 5 4.22 4.70 24.08
N ARG A 6 2.99 4.52 23.58
CA ARG A 6 2.71 4.28 22.16
C ARG A 6 3.41 5.34 21.30
N VAL A 7 4.09 4.92 20.23
CA VAL A 7 4.87 5.82 19.37
C VAL A 7 3.94 6.58 18.43
N THR A 8 3.49 7.76 18.87
CA THR A 8 2.52 8.59 18.14
C THR A 8 3.02 9.02 16.74
N ALA A 9 4.33 9.18 16.55
CA ALA A 9 4.89 9.53 15.24
C ALA A 9 4.67 8.44 14.18
N VAL A 10 4.75 7.15 14.57
CA VAL A 10 4.46 6.02 13.67
C VAL A 10 2.97 5.94 13.35
N ASP A 11 2.10 6.21 14.33
CA ASP A 11 0.66 6.36 14.05
C ASP A 11 0.43 7.53 13.06
N ALA A 12 1.03 8.69 13.30
CA ALA A 12 0.87 9.86 12.43
C ALA A 12 1.35 9.59 11.00
N LEU A 13 2.50 8.94 10.82
CA LEU A 13 3.01 8.58 9.50
C LEU A 13 2.00 7.68 8.77
N ARG A 14 1.49 6.64 9.44
CA ARG A 14 0.48 5.74 8.88
C ARG A 14 -0.80 6.48 8.50
N GLY A 15 -1.32 7.36 9.34
CA GLY A 15 -2.56 8.05 9.03
C GLY A 15 -2.42 9.10 7.94
N LEU A 16 -1.26 9.77 7.83
CA LEU A 16 -0.97 10.63 6.69
C LEU A 16 -1.00 9.83 5.37
N VAL A 17 -0.34 8.67 5.32
CA VAL A 17 -0.38 7.85 4.11
C VAL A 17 -1.75 7.20 3.88
N MET A 18 -2.58 6.97 4.91
CA MET A 18 -3.99 6.56 4.72
C MET A 18 -4.79 7.66 4.01
N ILE A 19 -4.65 8.92 4.45
CA ILE A 19 -5.32 10.08 3.83
C ILE A 19 -4.89 10.21 2.37
N ILE A 20 -3.58 10.13 2.09
CA ILE A 20 -3.04 10.26 0.74
C ILE A 20 -3.44 9.06 -0.15
N MET A 21 -3.43 7.83 0.38
CA MET A 21 -3.80 6.63 -0.37
C MET A 21 -5.22 6.72 -0.94
N ALA A 22 -6.16 7.28 -0.16
CA ALA A 22 -7.54 7.44 -0.61
C ALA A 22 -7.67 8.35 -1.85
N LEU A 23 -6.68 9.19 -2.14
CA LEU A 23 -6.68 10.00 -3.36
C LEU A 23 -6.57 9.13 -4.62
N ASP A 24 -5.68 8.13 -4.63
CA ASP A 24 -5.53 7.25 -5.79
C ASP A 24 -6.79 6.42 -6.00
N HIS A 25 -7.38 5.88 -4.93
CA HIS A 25 -8.63 5.14 -5.03
C HIS A 25 -9.79 6.04 -5.47
N THR A 26 -9.87 7.28 -4.99
CA THR A 26 -10.86 8.24 -5.50
C THR A 26 -10.64 8.50 -6.99
N ARG A 27 -9.39 8.63 -7.45
CA ARG A 27 -9.07 8.77 -8.89
C ARG A 27 -9.55 7.55 -9.68
N GLU A 28 -9.32 6.34 -9.19
CA GLU A 28 -9.77 5.10 -9.83
C GLU A 28 -11.30 5.08 -10.01
N PHE A 29 -12.08 5.59 -9.04
CA PHE A 29 -13.54 5.63 -9.19
C PHE A 29 -14.09 6.79 -10.03
N PHE A 30 -13.45 7.96 -9.96
CA PHE A 30 -14.06 9.20 -10.45
C PHE A 30 -13.36 9.80 -11.66
N HIS A 31 -12.06 9.59 -11.86
CA HIS A 31 -11.32 10.31 -12.89
C HIS A 31 -11.65 9.78 -14.29
N ALA A 32 -12.07 10.67 -15.21
CA ALA A 32 -12.36 10.28 -16.59
C ALA A 32 -11.17 9.57 -17.24
N GLY A 33 -9.95 10.08 -17.10
CA GLY A 33 -8.76 9.44 -17.67
C GLY A 33 -8.48 8.03 -17.12
N ALA A 34 -8.83 7.76 -15.85
CA ALA A 34 -8.62 6.43 -15.25
C ALA A 34 -9.51 5.36 -15.92
N MET A 35 -10.62 5.75 -16.54
CA MET A 35 -11.49 4.84 -17.29
C MET A 35 -10.87 4.43 -18.64
N HIS A 36 -9.75 5.02 -19.04
CA HIS A 36 -9.19 4.86 -20.39
C HIS A 36 -7.70 4.50 -20.43
N PHE A 37 -6.90 4.90 -19.43
CA PHE A 37 -5.47 4.65 -19.41
C PHE A 37 -4.91 4.67 -17.97
N SER A 38 -3.77 4.00 -17.78
CA SER A 38 -3.01 4.08 -16.53
C SER A 38 -2.38 5.47 -16.39
N ALA A 39 -2.40 6.05 -15.20
CA ALA A 39 -1.73 7.33 -14.94
C ALA A 39 -0.20 7.28 -15.11
N GLU A 40 0.39 6.08 -15.22
CA GLU A 40 1.81 5.83 -15.50
C GLU A 40 2.10 5.65 -17.00
N ASP A 41 1.09 5.63 -17.86
CA ASP A 41 1.26 5.53 -19.32
C ASP A 41 1.84 6.84 -19.87
N LEU A 42 3.14 6.85 -20.18
CA LEU A 42 3.86 8.03 -20.67
C LEU A 42 3.33 8.56 -22.01
N ALA A 43 2.64 7.73 -22.80
CA ALA A 43 2.06 8.14 -24.07
C ALA A 43 0.75 8.93 -23.90
N ARG A 44 0.08 8.82 -22.74
CA ARG A 44 -1.27 9.37 -22.51
C ARG A 44 -1.39 10.24 -21.27
N THR A 45 -0.50 10.06 -20.30
CA THR A 45 -0.56 10.78 -19.03
C THR A 45 -0.17 12.25 -19.19
N THR A 46 -0.52 13.03 -18.18
CA THR A 46 -0.04 14.41 -18.01
C THR A 46 0.75 14.49 -16.72
N PRO A 47 1.63 15.49 -16.54
CA PRO A 47 2.37 15.66 -15.29
C PRO A 47 1.45 15.70 -14.08
N LEU A 48 0.29 16.36 -14.18
CA LEU A 48 -0.66 16.46 -13.07
C LEU A 48 -1.29 15.09 -12.74
N VAL A 49 -1.75 14.35 -13.75
CA VAL A 49 -2.35 13.02 -13.56
C VAL A 49 -1.33 12.02 -12.99
N PHE A 50 -0.11 12.04 -13.51
CA PHE A 50 0.99 11.23 -13.01
C PHE A 50 1.30 11.58 -11.55
N LEU A 51 1.48 12.86 -11.23
CA LEU A 51 1.83 13.30 -9.87
C LEU A 51 0.75 12.99 -8.84
N THR A 52 -0.54 13.03 -9.23
CA THR A 52 -1.66 12.58 -8.38
C THR A 52 -1.50 11.11 -7.97
N ARG A 53 -1.05 10.25 -8.89
CA ARG A 53 -0.81 8.84 -8.58
C ARG A 53 0.52 8.66 -7.83
N TRP A 54 1.58 9.31 -8.29
CA TRP A 54 2.93 9.19 -7.77
C TRP A 54 3.03 9.55 -6.28
N VAL A 55 2.32 10.59 -5.82
CA VAL A 55 2.32 10.97 -4.39
C VAL A 55 1.79 9.86 -3.47
N THR A 56 0.98 8.93 -4.01
CA THR A 56 0.44 7.79 -3.25
C THR A 56 1.35 6.55 -3.27
N HIS A 57 2.43 6.56 -4.05
CA HIS A 57 3.38 5.45 -4.12
C HIS A 57 4.02 5.14 -2.76
N VAL A 58 4.20 6.16 -1.92
CA VAL A 58 4.76 6.05 -0.58
C VAL A 58 3.89 5.18 0.36
N CYS A 59 2.60 5.02 0.06
CA CYS A 59 1.65 4.43 0.99
C CYS A 59 1.95 2.96 1.29
N ALA A 60 2.12 2.11 0.28
CA ALA A 60 2.38 0.69 0.48
C ALA A 60 3.70 0.44 1.24
N PRO A 61 4.87 0.97 0.81
CA PRO A 61 6.13 0.83 1.55
C PRO A 61 6.04 1.26 3.02
N VAL A 62 5.35 2.38 3.30
CA VAL A 62 5.12 2.84 4.67
C VAL A 62 4.28 1.86 5.47
N PHE A 63 3.22 1.27 4.90
CA PHE A 63 2.43 0.26 5.62
C PHE A 63 3.24 -0.98 5.95
N PHE A 64 4.01 -1.52 5.00
CA PHE A 64 4.82 -2.72 5.24
C PHE A 64 5.88 -2.47 6.31
N VAL A 65 6.65 -1.38 6.20
CA VAL A 65 7.71 -1.09 7.18
C VAL A 65 7.10 -0.81 8.56
N THR A 66 6.00 -0.04 8.65
CA THR A 66 5.39 0.29 9.94
C THR A 66 4.63 -0.89 10.57
N ALA A 67 4.13 -1.84 9.77
CA ALA A 67 3.58 -3.10 10.26
C ALA A 67 4.68 -3.96 10.91
N GLY A 68 5.82 -4.10 10.25
CA GLY A 68 7.01 -4.75 10.81
C GLY A 68 7.49 -4.08 12.09
N MET A 69 7.63 -2.75 12.06
CA MET A 69 8.00 -1.96 13.25
C MET A 69 7.02 -2.16 14.40
N GLY A 70 5.72 -2.20 14.10
CA GLY A 70 4.67 -2.49 15.07
C GLY A 70 4.86 -3.84 15.76
N ALA A 71 5.21 -4.88 15.00
CA ALA A 71 5.52 -6.21 15.54
C ALA A 71 6.77 -6.20 16.44
N GLY A 72 7.86 -5.55 15.99
CA GLY A 72 9.09 -5.44 16.78
C GLY A 72 8.90 -4.65 18.08
N LEU A 73 8.12 -3.55 18.04
CA LEU A 73 7.74 -2.78 19.22
C LEU A 73 6.80 -3.56 20.15
N HIS A 74 5.94 -4.43 19.62
CA HIS A 74 5.10 -5.31 20.43
C HIS A 74 5.95 -6.32 21.20
N LEU A 75 6.97 -6.90 20.57
CA LEU A 75 7.94 -7.78 21.24
C LEU A 75 8.72 -7.03 22.33
N ALA A 76 9.20 -5.82 22.03
CA ALA A 76 9.94 -4.98 22.98
C ALA A 76 9.10 -4.56 24.22
N ARG A 77 7.77 -4.65 24.15
CA ARG A 77 6.85 -4.40 25.28
C ARG A 77 6.62 -5.62 26.18
N GLY A 78 7.33 -6.73 25.93
CA GLY A 78 7.28 -7.93 26.77
C GLY A 78 6.32 -9.02 26.28
N ALA A 79 5.81 -8.94 25.04
CA ALA A 79 5.09 -10.06 24.46
C ALA A 79 6.02 -11.28 24.27
N SER A 80 5.52 -12.50 24.45
CA SER A 80 6.31 -13.68 24.11
C SER A 80 6.41 -13.85 22.60
N ARG A 81 7.52 -14.42 22.10
CA ARG A 81 7.68 -14.69 20.66
C ARG A 81 6.58 -15.59 20.13
N ALA A 82 6.19 -16.62 20.89
CA ALA A 82 5.09 -17.51 20.52
C ALA A 82 3.75 -16.77 20.39
N ALA A 83 3.41 -15.88 21.36
CA ALA A 83 2.18 -15.10 21.30
C ALA A 83 2.18 -14.11 20.11
N LEU A 84 3.31 -13.46 19.85
CA LEU A 84 3.46 -12.57 18.71
C LEU A 84 3.40 -13.33 17.37
N SER A 85 4.04 -14.50 17.28
CA SER A 85 4.01 -15.36 16.09
C SER A 85 2.58 -15.78 15.77
N TRP A 86 1.86 -16.28 16.78
CA TRP A 86 0.45 -16.64 16.64
C TRP A 86 -0.39 -15.44 16.20
N TYR A 87 -0.22 -14.29 16.85
CA TYR A 87 -0.93 -13.06 16.46
C TYR A 87 -0.65 -12.66 15.01
N LEU A 88 0.62 -12.69 14.57
CA LEU A 88 0.99 -12.35 13.19
C LEU A 88 0.39 -13.34 12.19
N LEU A 89 0.42 -14.63 12.50
CA LEU A 89 -0.17 -15.69 11.68
C LEU A 89 -1.69 -15.49 11.53
N THR A 90 -2.43 -15.43 12.64
CA THR A 90 -3.89 -15.29 12.59
C THR A 90 -4.33 -13.95 12.02
N ARG A 91 -3.63 -12.87 12.35
CA ARG A 91 -3.90 -11.54 11.78
C ARG A 91 -3.62 -11.52 10.28
N GLY A 92 -2.53 -12.15 9.83
CA GLY A 92 -2.19 -12.25 8.42
C GLY A 92 -3.22 -13.05 7.62
N LEU A 93 -3.61 -14.22 8.13
CA LEU A 93 -4.67 -15.04 7.54
C LEU A 93 -6.01 -14.31 7.50
N TRP A 94 -6.34 -13.52 8.52
CA TRP A 94 -7.52 -12.67 8.51
C TRP A 94 -7.47 -11.60 7.41
N LEU A 95 -6.33 -10.94 7.20
CA LEU A 95 -6.19 -9.95 6.12
C LEU A 95 -6.36 -10.60 4.73
N ILE A 96 -5.84 -11.81 4.55
CA ILE A 96 -6.05 -12.61 3.33
C ILE A 96 -7.54 -12.91 3.14
N ALA A 97 -8.23 -13.38 4.18
CA ALA A 97 -9.66 -13.66 4.10
C ALA A 97 -10.48 -12.40 3.75
N VAL A 98 -10.11 -11.25 4.33
CA VAL A 98 -10.75 -9.97 4.03
C VAL A 98 -10.52 -9.53 2.58
N GLU A 99 -9.32 -9.72 2.03
CA GLU A 99 -9.03 -9.44 0.61
C GLU A 99 -9.94 -10.29 -0.30
N LEU A 100 -9.93 -11.60 -0.08
CA LEU A 100 -10.61 -12.57 -0.95
C LEU A 100 -12.14 -12.44 -0.91
N VAL A 101 -12.70 -11.98 0.20
CA VAL A 101 -14.15 -11.93 0.42
C VAL A 101 -14.67 -10.49 0.41
N VAL A 102 -14.24 -9.68 1.38
CA VAL A 102 -14.78 -8.34 1.61
C VAL A 102 -14.31 -7.37 0.53
N MET A 103 -13.01 -7.35 0.25
CA MET A 103 -12.45 -6.40 -0.72
C MET A 103 -12.75 -6.81 -2.14
N ARG A 104 -12.80 -8.11 -2.46
CA ARG A 104 -13.34 -8.60 -3.74
C ARG A 104 -14.71 -7.99 -4.03
N LEU A 105 -15.64 -8.05 -3.07
CA LEU A 105 -16.97 -7.47 -3.23
C LEU A 105 -16.92 -5.93 -3.26
N ALA A 106 -16.07 -5.31 -2.44
CA ALA A 106 -15.90 -3.86 -2.42
C ALA A 106 -15.23 -3.28 -3.67
N MET A 107 -14.50 -4.07 -4.47
CA MET A 107 -13.85 -3.64 -5.71
C MET A 107 -14.67 -3.99 -6.95
N ASN A 108 -15.24 -5.21 -7.01
CA ASN A 108 -16.03 -5.64 -8.17
C ASN A 108 -17.49 -5.20 -8.09
N PHE A 109 -17.99 -4.91 -6.89
CA PHE A 109 -19.38 -4.56 -6.61
C PHE A 109 -20.40 -5.56 -7.18
N THR A 110 -20.00 -6.83 -7.25
CA THR A 110 -20.82 -7.94 -7.76
C THR A 110 -20.40 -9.28 -7.17
N PHE A 111 -21.36 -10.20 -7.09
CA PHE A 111 -21.13 -11.60 -6.74
C PHE A 111 -20.71 -12.46 -7.94
N ASP A 112 -20.73 -11.90 -9.16
CA ASP A 112 -20.33 -12.61 -10.37
C ASP A 112 -18.87 -13.06 -10.28
N LEU A 113 -18.64 -14.36 -10.46
CA LEU A 113 -17.34 -15.03 -10.34
C LEU A 113 -16.50 -14.95 -11.63
N ARG A 114 -17.06 -14.39 -12.72
CA ARG A 114 -16.31 -14.17 -13.97
C ARG A 114 -15.16 -13.17 -13.82
N TYR A 115 -15.29 -12.25 -12.86
CA TYR A 115 -14.27 -11.24 -12.60
C TYR A 115 -13.18 -11.81 -11.68
N PRO A 116 -11.90 -11.59 -12.02
CA PRO A 116 -10.80 -12.11 -11.23
C PRO A 116 -10.83 -11.56 -9.80
N VAL A 117 -10.38 -12.39 -8.86
CA VAL A 117 -10.07 -11.90 -7.51
C VAL A 117 -8.76 -11.13 -7.55
N PHE A 118 -8.76 -9.89 -7.10
CA PHE A 118 -7.54 -9.09 -7.00
C PHE A 118 -6.73 -9.48 -5.76
N LEU A 119 -5.52 -10.01 -5.95
CA LEU A 119 -4.59 -10.31 -4.87
C LEU A 119 -3.65 -9.11 -4.70
N ILE A 120 -4.12 -8.10 -3.95
CA ILE A 120 -3.46 -6.80 -3.83
C ILE A 120 -2.88 -6.57 -2.42
N ILE A 121 -3.10 -5.39 -1.84
CA ILE A 121 -2.36 -4.92 -0.68
C ILE A 121 -2.63 -5.74 0.59
N LEU A 122 -3.87 -6.15 0.89
CA LEU A 122 -4.12 -6.94 2.12
C LEU A 122 -3.64 -8.38 1.95
N TRP A 123 -3.70 -8.93 0.73
CA TRP A 123 -3.07 -10.21 0.38
C TRP A 123 -1.57 -10.19 0.68
N ALA A 124 -0.84 -9.23 0.11
CA ALA A 124 0.60 -9.14 0.32
C ALA A 124 0.95 -8.81 1.77
N LEU A 125 0.18 -7.93 2.43
CA LEU A 125 0.35 -7.63 3.86
C LEU A 125 0.13 -8.87 4.72
N GLY A 126 -0.91 -9.64 4.44
CA GLY A 126 -1.23 -10.87 5.15
C GLY A 126 -0.13 -11.92 5.04
N TRP A 127 0.32 -12.23 3.82
CA TRP A 127 1.42 -13.19 3.63
C TRP A 127 2.76 -12.70 4.19
N SER A 128 3.01 -11.39 4.15
CA SER A 128 4.20 -10.80 4.79
C SER A 128 4.16 -10.96 6.31
N MET A 129 2.97 -10.84 6.94
CA MET A 129 2.81 -11.13 8.37
C MET A 129 3.01 -12.61 8.68
N VAL A 130 2.50 -13.51 7.84
CA VAL A 130 2.71 -14.97 7.97
C VAL A 130 4.19 -15.32 7.86
N ALA A 131 4.90 -14.75 6.88
CA ALA A 131 6.35 -14.93 6.75
C ALA A 131 7.09 -14.39 7.99
N LEU A 132 6.71 -13.19 8.45
CA LEU A 132 7.30 -12.60 9.64
C LEU A 132 7.04 -13.44 10.90
N ALA A 133 5.88 -14.09 11.02
CA ALA A 133 5.55 -14.98 12.14
C ALA A 133 6.57 -16.12 12.31
N GLY A 134 7.13 -16.64 11.21
CA GLY A 134 8.26 -17.57 11.25
C GLY A 134 9.60 -16.89 11.52
N LEU A 135 9.88 -15.78 10.82
CA LEU A 135 11.15 -15.07 10.92
C LEU A 135 11.42 -14.48 12.32
N ILE A 136 10.39 -14.09 13.08
CA ILE A 136 10.59 -13.52 14.41
C ILE A 136 11.18 -14.50 15.42
N HIS A 137 11.39 -15.78 15.09
CA HIS A 137 12.12 -16.70 15.96
C HIS A 137 13.64 -16.56 15.83
N LEU A 138 14.12 -15.89 14.78
CA LEU A 138 15.52 -15.59 14.57
C LEU A 138 15.95 -14.34 15.38
N PRO A 139 17.27 -14.13 15.58
CA PRO A 139 17.81 -12.86 16.02
C PRO A 139 17.37 -11.72 15.09
N ALA A 140 17.01 -10.56 15.67
CA ALA A 140 16.47 -9.43 14.89
C ALA A 140 17.43 -8.95 13.80
N SER A 141 18.75 -9.06 14.00
CA SER A 141 19.77 -8.76 12.99
C SER A 141 19.68 -9.68 11.77
N ILE A 142 19.38 -10.96 11.96
CA ILE A 142 19.20 -11.92 10.85
C ILE A 142 17.91 -11.61 10.09
N VAL A 143 16.82 -11.28 10.80
CA VAL A 143 15.57 -10.84 10.14
C VAL A 143 15.79 -9.59 9.29
N GLY A 144 16.54 -8.62 9.81
CA GLY A 144 16.95 -7.42 9.07
C GLY A 144 17.82 -7.75 7.85
N LEU A 145 18.80 -8.66 8.00
CA LEU A 145 19.65 -9.10 6.90
C LEU A 145 18.84 -9.79 5.80
N VAL A 146 17.94 -10.71 6.15
CA VAL A 146 17.03 -11.37 5.21
C VAL A 146 16.19 -10.33 4.46
N GLY A 147 15.61 -9.37 5.20
CA GLY A 147 14.84 -8.30 4.59
C GLY A 147 15.65 -7.44 3.63
N LEU A 148 16.90 -7.11 3.99
CA LEU A 148 17.83 -6.35 3.15
C LEU A 148 18.21 -7.12 1.89
N VAL A 149 18.56 -8.40 2.02
CA VAL A 149 18.92 -9.28 0.90
C VAL A 149 17.75 -9.41 -0.07
N ILE A 150 16.54 -9.60 0.44
CA ILE A 150 15.33 -9.64 -0.41
C ILE A 150 15.14 -8.30 -1.10
N MET A 151 15.10 -7.18 -0.36
CA MET A 151 14.83 -5.85 -0.91
C MET A 151 15.87 -5.45 -1.97
N VAL A 152 17.15 -5.75 -1.75
CA VAL A 152 18.22 -5.38 -2.68
C VAL A 152 18.32 -6.39 -3.81
N GLY A 153 18.13 -7.69 -3.55
CA GLY A 153 18.47 -8.77 -4.47
C GLY A 153 17.31 -9.28 -5.33
N HIS A 154 16.05 -9.05 -4.96
CA HIS A 154 14.94 -9.69 -5.70
C HIS A 154 14.87 -9.29 -7.17
N ASN A 155 15.32 -8.08 -7.56
CA ASN A 155 15.33 -7.68 -8.97
C ASN A 155 16.25 -8.53 -9.85
N THR A 156 17.21 -9.26 -9.26
CA THR A 156 18.00 -10.27 -10.02
C THR A 156 17.16 -11.43 -10.55
N LEU A 157 15.95 -11.61 -10.00
CA LEU A 157 15.00 -12.64 -10.37
C LEU A 157 14.05 -12.20 -11.50
N ASP A 158 14.05 -10.90 -11.87
CA ASP A 158 13.10 -10.32 -12.85
C ASP A 158 13.22 -10.98 -14.24
N GLY A 159 14.37 -11.56 -14.56
CA GLY A 159 14.61 -12.30 -15.82
C GLY A 159 14.02 -13.71 -15.86
N VAL A 160 13.45 -14.22 -14.76
CA VAL A 160 12.87 -15.57 -14.68
C VAL A 160 11.35 -15.49 -14.84
N PRO A 161 10.78 -15.93 -15.99
CA PRO A 161 9.35 -15.87 -16.20
C PRO A 161 8.63 -16.99 -15.42
N ALA A 162 7.40 -16.73 -14.98
CA ALA A 162 6.55 -17.70 -14.28
C ALA A 162 6.35 -18.99 -15.07
N SER A 163 6.31 -18.92 -16.42
CA SER A 163 6.20 -20.08 -17.30
C SER A 163 7.34 -21.08 -17.14
N ALA A 164 8.51 -20.66 -16.65
CA ALA A 164 9.64 -21.55 -16.37
C ALA A 164 9.33 -22.59 -15.27
N PHE A 165 8.31 -22.34 -14.45
CA PHE A 165 7.90 -23.23 -13.35
C PHE A 165 6.74 -24.17 -13.70
N GLY A 166 6.24 -24.16 -14.94
CA GLY A 166 5.18 -25.06 -15.40
C GLY A 166 3.95 -25.06 -14.48
N PRO A 167 3.54 -26.20 -13.89
CA PRO A 167 2.41 -26.28 -12.95
C PRO A 167 2.53 -25.39 -11.70
N LEU A 168 3.75 -24.95 -11.36
CA LEU A 168 4.02 -24.07 -10.21
C LEU A 168 4.15 -22.59 -10.61
N ALA A 169 3.81 -22.23 -11.85
CA ALA A 169 3.84 -20.83 -12.32
C ALA A 169 3.05 -19.87 -11.41
N TRP A 170 1.91 -20.33 -10.89
CA TRP A 170 1.09 -19.54 -9.97
C TRP A 170 1.84 -19.15 -8.68
N LEU A 171 2.74 -20.02 -8.18
CA LEU A 171 3.52 -19.74 -6.98
C LEU A 171 4.52 -18.62 -7.27
N TRP A 172 5.17 -18.66 -8.43
CA TRP A 172 6.04 -17.57 -8.86
C TRP A 172 5.27 -16.27 -9.07
N GLN A 173 4.02 -16.36 -9.54
CA GLN A 173 3.18 -15.17 -9.70
C GLN A 173 2.80 -14.52 -8.36
N VAL A 174 2.51 -15.35 -7.36
CA VAL A 174 2.26 -14.88 -5.99
C VAL A 174 3.53 -14.30 -5.36
N LEU A 175 4.70 -14.90 -5.60
CA LEU A 175 5.93 -14.50 -4.93
C LEU A 175 6.61 -13.31 -5.59
N HIS A 176 6.72 -13.27 -6.92
CA HIS A 176 7.64 -12.35 -7.60
C HIS A 176 7.06 -11.65 -8.84
N GLN A 177 6.31 -12.35 -9.70
CA GLN A 177 5.87 -11.79 -10.99
C GLN A 177 4.35 -11.52 -11.07
N PRO A 178 3.88 -10.29 -11.29
CA PRO A 178 2.45 -10.05 -11.47
C PRO A 178 1.87 -10.86 -12.64
N GLY A 179 0.64 -11.34 -12.49
CA GLY A 179 0.02 -12.13 -13.55
C GLY A 179 -1.36 -12.66 -13.19
N LEU A 180 -2.07 -13.12 -14.22
CA LEU A 180 -3.33 -13.82 -14.07
C LEU A 180 -3.05 -15.30 -13.73
N ILE A 181 -3.55 -15.71 -12.57
CA ILE A 181 -3.62 -17.11 -12.13
C ILE A 181 -4.98 -17.63 -12.54
N THR A 182 -5.03 -18.72 -13.30
CA THR A 182 -6.28 -19.37 -13.71
C THR A 182 -6.31 -20.81 -13.21
N ILE A 183 -7.35 -21.16 -12.46
CA ILE A 183 -7.58 -22.51 -11.91
C ILE A 183 -9.03 -22.89 -12.23
N GLY A 184 -9.21 -23.68 -13.31
CA GLY A 184 -10.54 -24.02 -13.81
C GLY A 184 -11.36 -22.78 -14.17
N PRO A 185 -12.59 -22.60 -13.63
CA PRO A 185 -13.41 -21.42 -13.91
C PRO A 185 -13.02 -20.18 -13.09
N PHE A 186 -12.10 -20.33 -12.12
CA PHE A 186 -11.70 -19.24 -11.25
C PHE A 186 -10.43 -18.57 -11.76
N SER A 187 -10.40 -17.24 -11.69
CA SER A 187 -9.21 -16.47 -11.98
C SER A 187 -8.88 -15.51 -10.83
N ALA A 188 -7.60 -15.25 -10.64
CA ALA A 188 -7.09 -14.28 -9.69
C ALA A 188 -5.97 -13.47 -10.32
N LEU A 189 -5.99 -12.15 -10.16
CA LEU A 189 -4.91 -11.29 -10.61
C LEU A 189 -3.94 -11.10 -9.44
N ALA A 190 -2.76 -11.71 -9.54
CA ALA A 190 -1.64 -11.47 -8.64
C ALA A 190 -1.06 -10.08 -8.92
N GLY A 191 -1.58 -9.05 -8.24
CA GLY A 191 -1.18 -7.65 -8.44
C GLY A 191 -0.06 -7.19 -7.51
N TYR A 192 0.09 -7.83 -6.35
CA TYR A 192 1.14 -7.50 -5.37
C TYR A 192 1.99 -8.75 -5.04
N PRO A 193 3.11 -8.95 -5.75
CA PRO A 193 4.03 -10.05 -5.46
C PRO A 193 4.61 -9.97 -4.04
N VAL A 194 4.49 -11.05 -3.28
CA VAL A 194 4.69 -11.07 -1.82
C VAL A 194 6.15 -10.92 -1.40
N LEU A 195 7.09 -11.53 -2.12
CA LEU A 195 8.49 -11.67 -1.71
C LEU A 195 9.13 -10.32 -1.32
N PRO A 196 9.17 -9.29 -2.19
CA PRO A 196 9.81 -8.03 -1.85
C PRO A 196 9.10 -7.29 -0.70
N TRP A 197 7.78 -7.39 -0.60
CA TRP A 197 7.01 -6.79 0.49
C TRP A 197 7.29 -7.45 1.85
N ALA A 198 7.49 -8.77 1.88
CA ALA A 198 7.92 -9.50 3.07
C ALA A 198 9.31 -9.02 3.52
N GLY A 199 10.21 -8.73 2.57
CA GLY A 199 11.52 -8.12 2.84
C GLY A 199 11.41 -6.74 3.51
N VAL A 200 10.55 -5.86 2.97
CA VAL A 200 10.29 -4.53 3.55
C VAL A 200 9.71 -4.62 4.96
N MET A 201 8.79 -5.57 5.20
CA MET A 201 8.23 -5.79 6.53
C MET A 201 9.27 -6.32 7.52
N ALA A 202 10.14 -7.25 7.10
CA ALA A 202 11.24 -7.78 7.91
C ALA A 202 12.24 -6.67 8.30
N LEU A 203 12.59 -5.77 7.37
CA LEU A 203 13.37 -4.57 7.65
C LEU A 203 12.69 -3.67 8.67
N GLY A 204 11.38 -3.48 8.56
CA GLY A 204 10.58 -2.76 9.55
C GLY A 204 10.67 -3.37 10.95
N PHE A 205 10.59 -4.70 11.06
CA PHE A 205 10.75 -5.41 12.33
C PHE A 205 12.12 -5.16 12.97
N TRP A 206 13.20 -5.23 12.18
CA TRP A 206 14.54 -4.87 12.64
C TRP A 206 14.64 -3.40 13.05
N ALA A 207 14.06 -2.48 12.27
CA ALA A 207 14.06 -1.05 12.52
C ALA A 207 13.32 -0.64 13.81
N ALA A 208 12.44 -1.50 14.34
CA ALA A 208 11.86 -1.29 15.68
C ALA A 208 12.94 -1.13 16.77
N GLY A 209 14.10 -1.78 16.60
CA GLY A 209 15.24 -1.65 17.50
C GLY A 209 15.78 -0.22 17.61
N LEU A 210 15.56 0.64 16.62
CA LEU A 210 15.95 2.06 16.68
C LEU A 210 15.24 2.81 17.81
N TYR A 211 14.07 2.32 18.25
CA TYR A 211 13.31 2.92 19.34
C TYR A 211 13.82 2.55 20.73
N THR A 212 14.85 1.70 20.84
CA THR A 212 15.60 1.52 22.08
C THR A 212 16.72 2.55 22.24
N TRP A 213 17.04 3.30 21.18
CA TRP A 213 18.08 4.33 21.19
C TRP A 213 17.56 5.65 21.74
N THR A 214 18.49 6.53 22.13
CA THR A 214 18.16 7.91 22.47
C THR A 214 17.48 8.62 21.28
N PRO A 215 16.53 9.54 21.51
CA PRO A 215 15.85 10.26 20.45
C PRO A 215 16.80 10.91 19.44
N GLU A 216 17.92 11.47 19.90
CA GLU A 216 18.92 12.15 19.07
C GLU A 216 19.63 11.17 18.14
N ARG A 217 20.02 10.00 18.66
CA ARG A 217 20.68 8.94 17.88
C ARG A 217 19.71 8.35 16.86
N ARG A 218 18.46 8.09 17.26
CA ARG A 218 17.40 7.59 16.36
C ARG A 218 17.11 8.59 15.24
N ALA A 219 16.93 9.87 15.57
CA ALA A 219 16.69 10.93 14.59
C ALA A 219 17.89 11.13 13.64
N ARG A 220 19.12 10.95 14.10
CA ARG A 220 20.31 10.95 13.22
C ARG A 220 20.24 9.77 12.25
N ALA A 221 19.99 8.55 12.73
CA ALA A 221 19.94 7.36 11.91
C ALA A 221 18.83 7.41 10.85
N LEU A 222 17.62 7.82 11.22
CA LEU A 222 16.50 7.98 10.28
C LEU A 222 16.80 9.04 9.21
N ARG A 223 17.43 10.16 9.57
CA ARG A 223 17.87 11.18 8.60
C ARG A 223 18.94 10.67 7.66
N THR A 224 19.97 10.03 8.20
CA THR A 224 21.06 9.47 7.38
C THR A 224 20.51 8.42 6.41
N PHE A 225 19.66 7.51 6.88
CA PHE A 225 18.99 6.54 6.01
C PHE A 225 18.13 7.23 4.95
N GLY A 226 17.30 8.21 5.34
CA GLY A 226 16.43 8.92 4.41
C GLY A 226 17.20 9.62 3.28
N LEU A 227 18.27 10.33 3.63
CA LEU A 227 19.14 11.01 2.65
C LEU A 227 19.91 10.00 1.79
N ALA A 228 20.46 8.94 2.39
CA ALA A 228 21.17 7.91 1.66
C ALA A 228 20.26 7.14 0.69
N ALA A 229 19.01 6.86 1.07
CA ALA A 229 18.04 6.20 0.21
C ALA A 229 17.62 7.09 -0.96
N ILE A 230 17.39 8.40 -0.73
CA ILE A 230 17.12 9.35 -1.82
C ILE A 230 18.32 9.44 -2.78
N ALA A 231 19.54 9.55 -2.25
CA ALA A 231 20.75 9.56 -3.08
C ALA A 231 20.90 8.24 -3.86
N GLY A 232 20.68 7.10 -3.22
CA GLY A 232 20.70 5.78 -3.84
C GLY A 232 19.66 5.65 -4.96
N PHE A 233 18.43 6.12 -4.73
CA PHE A 233 17.39 6.21 -5.77
C PHE A 233 17.91 7.01 -6.98
N VAL A 234 18.41 8.22 -6.75
CA VAL A 234 18.88 9.10 -7.84
C VAL A 234 20.02 8.43 -8.62
N VAL A 235 21.06 7.93 -7.94
CA VAL A 235 22.24 7.32 -8.58
C VAL A 235 21.86 6.07 -9.37
N LEU A 236 21.08 5.15 -8.76
CA LEU A 236 20.68 3.93 -9.44
C LEU A 236 19.76 4.24 -10.62
N ARG A 237 18.78 5.13 -10.43
CA ARG A 237 17.84 5.52 -11.49
C ARG A 237 18.57 6.13 -12.67
N PHE A 238 19.51 7.05 -12.45
CA PHE A 238 20.28 7.69 -13.53
C PHE A 238 21.07 6.68 -14.38
N SER A 239 21.56 5.59 -13.79
CA SER A 239 22.35 4.60 -14.53
C SER A 239 21.55 3.69 -15.46
N ASN A 240 20.22 3.55 -15.25
CA ASN A 240 19.38 2.54 -15.91
C ASN A 240 19.92 1.10 -15.81
N GLY A 241 20.82 0.81 -14.87
CA GLY A 241 21.51 -0.46 -14.76
C GLY A 241 20.79 -1.51 -13.92
N TYR A 242 20.54 -1.21 -12.64
CA TYR A 242 19.97 -2.17 -11.69
C TYR A 242 18.88 -1.56 -10.82
N GLY A 243 17.92 -2.39 -10.40
CA GLY A 243 16.93 -2.05 -9.38
C GLY A 243 15.63 -1.48 -9.91
N ASP A 244 15.42 -1.45 -11.23
CA ASP A 244 14.11 -1.27 -11.89
C ASP A 244 14.15 -1.93 -13.27
N PRO A 245 13.22 -2.85 -13.61
CA PRO A 245 13.16 -3.45 -14.94
C PRO A 245 12.72 -2.47 -16.03
N ALA A 246 12.13 -1.32 -15.66
CA ALA A 246 11.65 -0.31 -16.60
C ALA A 246 12.62 0.90 -16.66
N PRO A 247 13.52 0.99 -17.65
CA PRO A 247 14.44 2.11 -17.76
C PRO A 247 13.68 3.43 -18.03
N TRP A 248 14.16 4.54 -17.46
CA TRP A 248 13.65 5.85 -17.85
C TRP A 248 14.24 6.25 -19.20
N SER A 249 13.55 7.11 -19.94
CA SER A 249 13.99 7.60 -21.24
C SER A 249 13.62 9.07 -21.42
N ALA A 250 14.38 9.78 -22.26
CA ALA A 250 14.05 11.13 -22.67
C ALA A 250 12.66 11.15 -23.35
N GLN A 251 11.83 12.11 -22.96
CA GLN A 251 10.50 12.34 -23.51
C GLN A 251 10.47 13.64 -24.32
N PRO A 252 9.41 13.88 -25.12
CA PRO A 252 9.32 15.08 -25.96
C PRO A 252 9.45 16.42 -25.22
N SER A 253 9.16 16.47 -23.91
CA SER A 253 9.36 17.67 -23.08
C SER A 253 10.21 17.37 -21.85
N PRO A 254 10.98 18.35 -21.33
CA PRO A 254 11.77 18.17 -20.11
C PRO A 254 10.94 17.72 -18.91
N VAL A 255 9.72 18.24 -18.76
CA VAL A 255 8.80 17.86 -17.68
C VAL A 255 8.38 16.39 -17.82
N MET A 256 8.09 15.92 -19.03
CA MET A 256 7.77 14.50 -19.23
C MET A 256 8.99 13.60 -19.05
N THR A 257 10.20 14.08 -19.31
CA THR A 257 11.43 13.33 -18.99
C THR A 257 11.58 13.16 -17.48
N VAL A 258 11.26 14.18 -16.68
CA VAL A 258 11.19 14.05 -15.21
C VAL A 258 10.10 13.05 -14.80
N VAL A 259 8.93 13.07 -15.45
CA VAL A 259 7.87 12.07 -15.23
C VAL A 259 8.38 10.66 -15.53
N SER A 260 9.08 10.44 -16.65
CA SER A 260 9.70 9.15 -16.98
C SER A 260 10.74 8.72 -15.93
N PHE A 261 11.56 9.67 -15.46
CA PHE A 261 12.54 9.41 -14.40
C PHE A 261 11.88 8.94 -13.09
N LEU A 262 10.77 9.58 -12.69
CA LEU A 262 10.02 9.22 -11.48
C LEU A 262 9.12 7.98 -11.63
N ASN A 263 8.77 7.61 -12.87
CA ASN A 263 7.96 6.44 -13.16
C ASN A 263 8.78 5.17 -12.92
N THR A 264 8.51 4.48 -11.81
CA THR A 264 9.29 3.34 -11.32
C THR A 264 8.38 2.14 -11.10
N THR A 265 8.91 0.92 -11.23
CA THR A 265 8.11 -0.30 -11.16
C THR A 265 7.64 -0.57 -9.73
N LYS A 266 6.33 -0.50 -9.52
CA LYS A 266 5.68 -0.75 -8.23
C LYS A 266 5.36 -2.22 -7.96
N TYR A 267 5.20 -3.05 -9.01
CA TYR A 267 4.80 -4.46 -8.89
C TYR A 267 5.66 -5.36 -9.80
N PRO A 268 6.54 -6.22 -9.24
CA PRO A 268 6.99 -6.19 -7.84
C PRO A 268 7.63 -4.83 -7.52
N PRO A 269 7.59 -4.33 -6.27
CA PRO A 269 8.20 -3.06 -5.93
C PRO A 269 9.71 -3.15 -6.13
N SER A 270 10.21 -2.44 -7.12
CA SER A 270 11.63 -2.43 -7.45
C SER A 270 12.46 -1.80 -6.33
N LEU A 271 13.75 -2.12 -6.24
CA LEU A 271 14.67 -1.48 -5.29
C LEU A 271 14.61 0.06 -5.43
N ILE A 272 14.62 0.57 -6.65
CA ILE A 272 14.54 2.01 -6.95
C ILE A 272 13.22 2.59 -6.44
N PHE A 273 12.09 1.91 -6.66
CA PHE A 273 10.78 2.31 -6.13
C PHE A 273 10.78 2.37 -4.59
N ILE A 274 11.36 1.35 -3.93
CA ILE A 274 11.47 1.31 -2.47
C ILE A 274 12.35 2.44 -1.93
N LEU A 275 13.48 2.75 -2.58
CA LEU A 275 14.35 3.85 -2.18
C LEU A 275 13.69 5.22 -2.37
N MET A 276 13.00 5.42 -3.51
CA MET A 276 12.25 6.64 -3.84
C MET A 276 11.17 6.95 -2.80
N THR A 277 10.60 5.93 -2.18
CA THR A 277 9.46 6.05 -1.27
C THR A 277 9.86 6.01 0.21
N LEU A 278 10.70 5.06 0.63
CA LEU A 278 11.13 4.94 2.02
C LEU A 278 12.11 6.03 2.45
N GLY A 279 12.89 6.59 1.52
CA GLY A 279 13.79 7.71 1.81
C GLY A 279 13.04 8.93 2.37
N PRO A 280 12.10 9.53 1.61
CA PRO A 280 11.24 10.61 2.09
C PRO A 280 10.42 10.22 3.33
N ALA A 281 9.92 8.98 3.41
CA ALA A 281 9.17 8.52 4.57
C ALA A 281 9.98 8.53 5.87
N ALA A 282 11.28 8.18 5.82
CA ALA A 282 12.15 8.24 6.99
C ALA A 282 12.45 9.68 7.45
N LEU A 283 12.61 10.60 6.50
CA LEU A 283 12.74 12.04 6.80
C LEU A 283 11.46 12.59 7.44
N LEU A 284 10.31 12.25 6.87
CA LEU A 284 9.00 12.61 7.39
C LEU A 284 8.77 12.03 8.79
N LEU A 285 9.17 10.78 9.05
CA LEU A 285 9.10 10.18 10.38
C LEU A 285 9.95 10.95 11.38
N THR A 286 11.16 11.36 10.99
CA THR A 286 12.02 12.21 11.85
C THR A 286 11.32 13.54 12.17
N TRP A 287 10.69 14.17 11.18
CA TRP A 287 9.96 15.41 11.40
C TRP A 287 8.76 15.20 12.34
N LEU A 288 7.98 14.13 12.14
CA LEU A 288 6.84 13.79 13.00
C LEU A 288 7.25 13.48 14.45
N GLU A 289 8.43 12.89 14.66
CA GLU A 289 8.97 12.70 16.01
C GLU A 289 9.27 14.02 16.72
N ARG A 290 9.74 15.04 15.99
CA ARG A 290 9.97 16.38 16.54
C ARG A 290 8.67 17.15 16.74
N ALA A 291 7.75 17.04 15.80
CA ALA A 291 6.46 17.74 15.83
C ALA A 291 5.54 17.21 16.94
N MET A 292 5.70 15.95 17.35
CA MET A 292 4.94 15.29 18.43
C MET A 292 3.42 15.53 18.31
N PRO A 293 2.78 15.13 17.18
CA PRO A 293 1.38 15.41 16.96
C PRO A 293 0.51 14.87 18.10
N GLY A 294 -0.45 15.67 18.56
CA GLY A 294 -1.34 15.30 19.65
C GLY A 294 -2.22 14.08 19.31
N VAL A 295 -2.78 13.43 20.34
CA VAL A 295 -3.56 12.18 20.17
C VAL A 295 -4.86 12.35 19.35
N ARG A 296 -5.33 13.59 19.18
CA ARG A 296 -6.49 13.96 18.36
C ARG A 296 -6.11 14.51 16.98
N HIS A 297 -4.82 14.59 16.66
CA HIS A 297 -4.37 15.04 15.35
C HIS A 297 -4.92 14.09 14.27
N PRO A 298 -5.43 14.58 13.11
CA PRO A 298 -6.02 13.72 12.08
C PRO A 298 -5.13 12.55 11.66
N PHE A 299 -3.83 12.83 11.45
CA PHE A 299 -2.84 11.79 11.13
C PHE A 299 -2.77 10.68 12.20
N VAL A 300 -2.86 11.04 13.47
CA VAL A 300 -2.81 10.05 14.55
C VAL A 300 -4.13 9.26 14.61
N VAL A 301 -5.27 9.92 14.40
CA VAL A 301 -6.59 9.29 14.40
C VAL A 301 -6.67 8.23 13.31
N PHE A 302 -6.42 8.57 12.05
CA PHE A 302 -6.46 7.60 10.94
C PHE A 302 -5.43 6.49 11.14
N GLY A 303 -4.23 6.84 11.61
CA GLY A 303 -3.15 5.87 11.82
C GLY A 303 -3.38 4.87 12.95
N ARG A 304 -4.35 5.12 13.84
CA ARG A 304 -4.75 4.20 14.91
C ARG A 304 -5.73 3.13 14.44
N VAL A 305 -6.45 3.38 13.36
CA VAL A 305 -7.49 2.51 12.79
C VAL A 305 -7.38 2.36 11.25
N PRO A 306 -6.16 2.13 10.71
CA PRO A 306 -5.94 2.17 9.27
C PRO A 306 -6.70 1.07 8.53
N PHE A 307 -6.85 -0.12 9.13
CA PHE A 307 -7.57 -1.24 8.51
C PHE A 307 -9.08 -0.94 8.38
N ALA A 308 -9.73 -0.50 9.45
CA ALA A 308 -11.14 -0.08 9.38
C ALA A 308 -11.38 1.02 8.33
N TYR A 309 -10.53 2.05 8.29
CA TYR A 309 -10.62 3.07 7.24
C TYR A 309 -10.42 2.45 5.85
N TYR A 310 -9.42 1.58 5.68
CA TYR A 310 -9.13 0.93 4.40
C TYR A 310 -10.34 0.14 3.88
N VAL A 311 -11.03 -0.61 4.72
CA VAL A 311 -12.20 -1.37 4.27
C VAL A 311 -13.36 -0.41 3.94
N VAL A 312 -13.72 0.48 4.86
CA VAL A 312 -14.93 1.31 4.73
C VAL A 312 -14.83 2.32 3.58
N HIS A 313 -13.66 2.89 3.31
CA HIS A 313 -13.56 3.94 2.28
C HIS A 313 -13.83 3.41 0.86
N PHE A 314 -13.51 2.14 0.55
CA PHE A 314 -13.85 1.55 -0.75
C PHE A 314 -15.35 1.44 -0.97
N TRP A 315 -16.09 1.01 0.06
CA TRP A 315 -17.54 0.94 0.01
C TRP A 315 -18.16 2.33 -0.15
N LEU A 316 -17.67 3.33 0.59
CA LEU A 316 -18.14 4.71 0.45
C LEU A 316 -17.82 5.30 -0.93
N LEU A 317 -16.65 5.00 -1.49
CA LEU A 317 -16.28 5.43 -2.84
C LEU A 317 -17.20 4.83 -3.89
N HIS A 318 -17.51 3.54 -3.81
CA HIS A 318 -18.49 2.90 -4.70
C HIS A 318 -19.87 3.53 -4.60
N LEU A 319 -20.37 3.74 -3.38
CA LEU A 319 -21.68 4.38 -3.17
C LEU A 319 -21.71 5.81 -3.72
N ALA A 320 -20.64 6.57 -3.49
CA ALA A 320 -20.52 7.93 -4.02
C ALA A 320 -20.42 7.95 -5.55
N ALA A 321 -19.66 7.04 -6.16
CA ALA A 321 -19.55 6.90 -7.61
C ALA A 321 -20.88 6.46 -8.24
N THR A 322 -21.61 5.56 -7.57
CA THR A 322 -22.96 5.13 -7.95
C THR A 322 -23.93 6.30 -7.94
N LEU A 323 -23.93 7.10 -6.86
CA LEU A 323 -24.77 8.29 -6.77
C LEU A 323 -24.41 9.31 -7.87
N ALA A 324 -23.13 9.59 -8.07
CA ALA A 324 -22.67 10.52 -9.09
C ALA A 324 -23.07 10.06 -10.50
N ALA A 325 -22.94 8.77 -10.79
CA ALA A 325 -23.40 8.16 -12.04
C ALA A 325 -24.93 8.26 -12.18
N PHE A 326 -25.70 7.98 -11.12
CA PHE A 326 -27.15 8.09 -11.12
C PHE A 326 -27.63 9.52 -11.40
N LEU A 327 -26.98 10.52 -10.80
CA LEU A 327 -27.29 11.93 -11.05
C LEU A 327 -27.00 12.35 -12.51
N ARG A 328 -26.08 11.68 -13.20
CA ARG A 328 -25.70 11.99 -14.58
C ARG A 328 -26.47 11.19 -15.64
N TYR A 329 -26.67 9.90 -15.38
CA TYR A 329 -27.21 8.94 -16.36
C TYR A 329 -28.60 8.40 -15.97
N GLY A 330 -29.15 8.80 -14.82
CA GLY A 330 -30.43 8.31 -14.32
C GLY A 330 -30.44 6.80 -14.16
N ALA A 331 -31.58 6.18 -14.49
CA ALA A 331 -31.79 4.74 -14.39
C ALA A 331 -30.82 3.89 -15.24
N ALA A 332 -30.19 4.46 -16.27
CA ALA A 332 -29.20 3.73 -17.08
C ALA A 332 -27.96 3.30 -16.27
N THR A 333 -27.69 3.96 -15.13
CA THR A 333 -26.63 3.60 -14.18
C THR A 333 -26.68 2.14 -13.74
N TRP A 334 -27.88 1.60 -13.55
CA TRP A 334 -28.07 0.23 -13.09
C TRP A 334 -27.60 -0.82 -14.09
N ARG A 335 -27.33 -0.44 -15.35
CA ARG A 335 -26.81 -1.35 -16.38
C ARG A 335 -25.31 -1.61 -16.23
N PHE A 336 -24.56 -0.76 -15.54
CA PHE A 336 -23.11 -0.84 -15.49
C PHE A 336 -22.49 -0.79 -14.10
N VAL A 337 -23.20 -0.26 -13.09
CA VAL A 337 -22.63 -0.10 -11.74
C VAL A 337 -22.36 -1.42 -11.01
N TRP A 338 -22.97 -2.53 -11.47
CA TRP A 338 -22.75 -3.89 -10.96
C TRP A 338 -21.56 -4.60 -11.64
N HIS A 339 -20.67 -3.81 -12.25
CA HIS A 339 -19.44 -4.27 -12.85
C HIS A 339 -18.28 -3.44 -12.27
N PRO A 340 -17.07 -4.04 -12.10
CA PRO A 340 -15.90 -3.26 -11.72
C PRO A 340 -15.70 -2.12 -12.72
N PRO A 341 -15.31 -0.91 -12.28
CA PRO A 341 -14.99 0.17 -13.19
C PRO A 341 -13.83 -0.24 -14.13
N PRO A 342 -13.72 0.33 -15.34
CA PRO A 342 -12.65 -0.01 -16.28
C PRO A 342 -11.24 0.12 -15.71
N SER A 343 -11.03 1.10 -14.83
CA SER A 343 -9.76 1.32 -14.14
C SER A 343 -9.37 0.15 -13.22
N MET A 344 -10.34 -0.65 -12.78
CA MET A 344 -10.19 -1.86 -11.97
C MET A 344 -10.49 -3.13 -12.78
N GLY A 345 -10.25 -3.13 -14.09
CA GLY A 345 -10.35 -4.32 -14.94
C GLY A 345 -11.74 -4.64 -15.48
N GLY A 346 -12.71 -3.73 -15.34
CA GLY A 346 -13.98 -3.81 -16.04
C GLY A 346 -13.84 -3.61 -17.56
N ALA A 347 -14.71 -4.27 -18.34
CA ALA A 347 -14.75 -4.05 -19.78
C ALA A 347 -15.30 -2.67 -20.11
N ARG A 348 -14.55 -1.87 -20.87
CA ARG A 348 -14.85 -0.46 -21.12
C ARG A 348 -16.16 -0.25 -21.85
N GLU A 349 -16.55 -1.22 -22.68
CA GLU A 349 -17.74 -1.21 -23.53
C GLU A 349 -19.04 -1.30 -22.72
N MET A 350 -18.95 -1.78 -21.47
CA MET A 350 -20.10 -1.84 -20.55
C MET A 350 -20.45 -0.47 -19.95
N PHE A 351 -19.57 0.53 -20.09
CA PHE A 351 -19.71 1.84 -19.44
C PHE A 351 -19.91 2.97 -20.46
N PRO A 352 -20.62 4.06 -20.11
CA PRO A 352 -20.75 5.23 -20.97
C PRO A 352 -19.39 5.77 -21.46
N ALA A 353 -19.32 6.19 -22.73
CA ALA A 353 -18.08 6.69 -23.35
C ALA A 353 -17.50 7.93 -22.63
N ASP A 354 -18.34 8.68 -21.93
CA ASP A 354 -18.03 9.92 -21.23
C ASP A 354 -17.94 9.76 -19.70
N LEU A 355 -17.89 8.52 -19.19
CA LEU A 355 -17.83 8.22 -17.76
C LEU A 355 -16.63 8.87 -17.07
N GLY A 356 -16.89 9.41 -15.89
CA GLY A 356 -15.90 10.04 -15.02
C GLY A 356 -15.90 11.56 -15.11
N TYR A 357 -14.98 12.16 -14.37
CA TYR A 357 -14.96 13.58 -14.03
C TYR A 357 -13.53 14.14 -14.19
N PRO A 358 -13.41 15.47 -14.39
CA PRO A 358 -12.12 16.14 -14.35
C PRO A 358 -11.45 16.01 -12.98
N LEU A 359 -10.12 16.12 -12.97
CA LEU A 359 -9.30 15.85 -11.79
C LEU A 359 -9.60 16.75 -10.58
N TRP A 360 -10.06 17.98 -10.80
CA TRP A 360 -10.43 18.88 -9.69
C TRP A 360 -11.64 18.35 -8.90
N LEU A 361 -12.61 17.70 -9.55
CA LEU A 361 -13.72 17.03 -8.87
C LEU A 361 -13.25 15.80 -8.09
N VAL A 362 -12.22 15.11 -8.57
CA VAL A 362 -11.59 13.99 -7.84
C VAL A 362 -11.01 14.50 -6.52
N TYR A 363 -10.34 15.65 -6.52
CA TYR A 363 -9.81 16.25 -5.27
C TYR A 363 -10.91 16.65 -4.29
N ILE A 364 -12.02 17.20 -4.78
CA ILE A 364 -13.18 17.51 -3.95
C ILE A 364 -13.78 16.23 -3.36
N ALA A 365 -14.01 15.20 -4.18
CA ALA A 365 -14.54 13.91 -3.74
C ALA A 365 -13.63 13.25 -2.70
N TRP A 366 -12.31 13.30 -2.90
CA TRP A 366 -11.32 12.80 -1.97
C TRP A 366 -11.39 13.54 -0.62
N PHE A 367 -11.43 14.87 -0.65
CA PHE A 367 -11.53 15.68 0.56
C PHE A 367 -12.82 15.38 1.35
N LEU A 368 -13.96 15.28 0.66
CA LEU A 368 -15.25 14.93 1.27
C LEU A 368 -15.24 13.51 1.86
N LEU A 369 -14.63 12.54 1.17
CA LEU A 369 -14.47 11.18 1.67
C LEU A 369 -13.63 11.15 2.96
N VAL A 370 -12.46 11.78 2.96
CA VAL A 370 -11.57 11.78 4.14
C VAL A 370 -12.23 12.48 5.32
N THR A 371 -12.85 13.64 5.09
CA THR A 371 -13.49 14.41 6.16
C THR A 371 -14.71 13.70 6.75
N SER A 372 -15.55 13.07 5.91
CA SER A 372 -16.71 12.29 6.38
C SER A 372 -16.33 11.05 7.20
N LEU A 373 -15.17 10.43 6.93
CA LEU A 373 -14.68 9.27 7.66
C LEU A 373 -14.00 9.62 9.01
N TYR A 374 -13.60 10.87 9.22
CA TYR A 374 -12.88 11.28 10.41
C TYR A 374 -13.63 11.03 11.73
N PRO A 375 -14.94 11.37 11.88
CA PRO A 375 -15.68 11.11 13.11
C PRO A 375 -15.74 9.62 13.48
N ALA A 376 -15.99 8.76 12.48
CA ALA A 376 -16.05 7.30 12.68
C ALA A 376 -14.67 6.74 13.09
N CYS A 377 -13.60 7.19 12.43
CA CYS A 377 -12.23 6.79 12.77
C CYS A 377 -11.84 7.25 14.18
N ARG A 378 -12.21 8.48 14.56
CA ARG A 378 -11.99 9.00 15.91
C ARG A 378 -12.71 8.17 16.95
N TRP A 379 -14.00 7.91 16.75
CA TRP A 379 -14.80 7.08 17.66
C TRP A 379 -14.16 5.70 17.85
N LEU A 380 -13.80 5.01 16.75
CA LEU A 380 -13.18 3.69 16.84
C LEU A 380 -11.81 3.73 17.53
N ALA A 381 -11.01 4.77 17.27
CA ALA A 381 -9.73 4.95 17.95
C ALA A 381 -9.90 5.14 19.47
N GLU A 382 -10.93 5.88 19.90
CA GLU A 382 -11.29 6.04 21.31
C GLU A 382 -11.80 4.73 21.94
N VAL A 383 -12.61 3.95 21.21
CA VAL A 383 -13.09 2.62 21.65
C VAL A 383 -11.91 1.67 21.87
N LYS A 384 -10.97 1.60 20.90
CA LYS A 384 -9.75 0.76 21.00
C LYS A 384 -8.81 1.19 22.12
N ALA A 385 -8.86 2.46 22.54
CA ALA A 385 -8.07 2.93 23.67
C ALA A 385 -8.66 2.51 25.03
N ARG A 386 -9.99 2.39 25.11
CA ARG A 386 -10.71 2.06 26.36
C ARG A 386 -10.99 0.57 26.55
N ARG A 387 -11.10 -0.19 25.45
CA ARG A 387 -11.50 -1.61 25.48
C ARG A 387 -10.41 -2.51 24.90
N ARG A 388 -10.23 -3.69 25.52
CA ARG A 388 -9.26 -4.73 25.11
C ARG A 388 -9.92 -6.00 24.55
N GLY A 389 -11.01 -5.86 23.81
CA GLY A 389 -11.68 -7.01 23.17
C GLY A 389 -10.78 -7.65 22.10
N TRP A 390 -10.77 -8.99 22.02
CA TRP A 390 -9.90 -9.72 21.09
C TRP A 390 -10.12 -9.30 19.63
N TRP A 391 -11.38 -9.11 19.21
CA TRP A 391 -11.75 -8.69 17.85
C TRP A 391 -11.26 -7.27 17.48
N LEU A 392 -11.08 -6.38 18.46
CA LEU A 392 -10.58 -5.01 18.21
C LEU A 392 -9.11 -5.01 17.74
N SER A 393 -8.34 -6.05 18.06
CA SER A 393 -6.99 -6.22 17.52
C SER A 393 -6.99 -6.60 16.04
N TYR A 394 -8.12 -7.12 15.54
CA TYR A 394 -8.36 -7.49 14.15
C TYR A 394 -9.07 -6.38 13.34
N LEU A 395 -9.28 -5.20 13.91
CA LEU A 395 -9.87 -4.03 13.23
C LEU A 395 -8.91 -2.85 13.10
#